data_AF-A0A1G1JXG0-F1
#
_entry.id   AF-A0A1G1JXG0-F1
#
_cell.length_a   1.000
_cell.length_b   1.000
_cell.length_c   1.000
_cell.angle_alpha   90.00
_cell.angle_beta   90.00
_cell.angle_gamma   90.00
#
_symmetry.space_group_name_H-M   'P 1'
#
loop_
_entity.id
_entity.type
_entity.pdbx_description
1 polymer ?
#
loop_
_entity_poly.entity_id
_entity_poly.type
_entity_poly.pdbx_seq_one_letter_code
_entity_poly.pdbx_strand_id
1 'polypeptide(L)'
;MQYDLSLNIFTRFHKLDVKKIIILALLSRLIFACIYDVFVSITGSDILLPDSAFYATIGRYMSLFLSGYDKYSIPVHALPKEPTERALFLDLLSKDNKEFFQSKNEGIIFYYIVSILYVIFGPSVIVIRIFNICISVLSTYLIYKITDKNFGELAAKMFLVVGLLLPSQVIYSITLSRDILRVFAVYLILWVLYGRK
;
A
#
# COMPACT_ATOMS: atom_id res chain seq x y z
N MET A 1 43.37 3.43 8.15
CA MET A 1 42.16 4.14 8.65
C MET A 1 40.85 3.75 7.94
N GLN A 2 40.84 3.48 6.63
CA GLN A 2 39.60 3.10 5.93
C GLN A 2 39.11 1.66 6.22
N TYR A 3 40.03 0.75 6.57
CA TYR A 3 39.73 -0.64 6.94
C TYR A 3 39.02 -0.79 8.30
N ASP A 4 39.26 0.09 9.26
CA ASP A 4 38.58 0.03 10.57
C ASP A 4 37.11 0.43 10.48
N LEU A 5 36.79 1.40 9.61
CA LEU A 5 35.42 1.88 9.47
C LEU A 5 34.53 0.81 8.82
N SER A 6 35.03 0.12 7.79
CA SER A 6 34.29 -0.96 7.12
C SER A 6 34.05 -2.13 8.08
N LEU A 7 35.08 -2.58 8.81
CA LEU A 7 34.96 -3.67 9.79
C LEU A 7 33.93 -3.35 10.89
N ASN A 8 33.89 -2.10 11.34
CA ASN A 8 32.97 -1.60 12.38
C ASN A 8 31.52 -1.51 11.86
N ILE A 9 31.31 -1.18 10.59
CA ILE A 9 29.98 -1.17 9.97
C ILE A 9 29.45 -2.60 9.80
N PHE A 10 30.27 -3.53 9.28
CA PHE A 10 29.86 -4.93 9.08
C PHE A 10 29.50 -5.63 10.39
N THR A 11 30.30 -5.42 11.44
CA THR A 11 30.01 -5.98 12.78
C THR A 11 28.73 -5.40 13.40
N ARG A 12 28.40 -4.13 13.13
CA ARG A 12 27.12 -3.53 13.55
C ARG A 12 25.93 -4.15 12.84
N PHE A 13 26.00 -4.36 11.52
CA PHE A 13 24.93 -5.00 10.76
C PHE A 13 24.67 -6.43 11.23
N HIS A 14 25.72 -7.18 11.58
CA HIS A 14 25.57 -8.55 12.07
C HIS A 14 24.76 -8.63 13.37
N LYS A 15 24.90 -7.61 14.24
CA LYS A 15 24.19 -7.50 15.54
C LYS A 15 22.75 -6.99 15.42
N LEU A 16 22.30 -6.59 14.23
CA LEU A 16 20.94 -6.10 14.05
C LEU A 16 19.92 -7.22 14.21
N ASP A 17 18.90 -6.93 15.01
CA ASP A 17 17.71 -7.78 15.16
C ASP A 17 16.68 -7.42 14.08
N VAL A 18 16.44 -8.37 13.19
CA VAL A 18 15.52 -8.26 12.05
C VAL A 18 14.11 -7.92 12.51
N LYS A 19 13.64 -8.48 13.63
CA LYS A 19 12.29 -8.21 14.14
C LYS A 19 12.16 -6.75 14.56
N LYS A 20 13.17 -6.22 15.25
CA LYS A 20 13.18 -4.81 15.68
C LYS A 20 13.22 -3.86 14.48
N ILE A 21 13.99 -4.19 13.44
CA ILE A 21 14.02 -3.39 12.20
C ILE A 21 12.63 -3.33 11.56
N ILE A 22 11.96 -4.47 11.42
CA ILE A 22 10.62 -4.55 10.82
C ILE A 22 9.60 -3.76 11.65
N ILE A 23 9.59 -3.94 12.98
CA ILE A 23 8.70 -3.20 13.88
C ILE A 23 8.94 -1.70 13.77
N LEU A 24 10.21 -1.26 13.80
CA LEU A 24 10.56 0.15 13.68
C LEU A 24 10.12 0.73 12.33
N ALA A 25 10.29 -0.02 11.24
CA ALA A 25 9.86 0.40 9.90
C ALA A 25 8.34 0.48 9.77
N LEU A 26 7.59 -0.43 10.39
CA LEU A 26 6.13 -0.33 10.44
C LEU A 26 5.70 0.92 11.22
N LEU A 27 6.23 1.10 12.43
CA LEU A 27 5.89 2.25 13.28
C LEU A 27 6.25 3.58 12.63
N SER A 28 7.43 3.70 12.04
CA SER A 28 7.85 4.94 11.39
C SER A 28 6.97 5.28 10.19
N ARG A 29 6.59 4.29 9.37
CA ARG A 29 5.68 4.48 8.24
C ARG A 29 4.26 4.79 8.66
N LEU A 30 3.77 4.22 9.77
CA LEU A 30 2.47 4.57 10.34
C LEU A 30 2.45 6.01 10.83
N ILE A 31 3.47 6.44 11.57
CA ILE A 31 3.63 7.84 11.98
C ILE A 31 3.65 8.76 10.75
N PHE A 32 4.41 8.38 9.74
CA PHE A 32 4.51 9.17 8.52
C PHE A 32 3.18 9.22 7.74
N ALA A 33 2.42 8.12 7.69
CA ALA A 33 1.10 8.11 7.07
C ALA A 33 0.08 8.99 7.83
N CYS A 34 0.15 9.05 9.16
CA CYS A 34 -0.67 9.96 9.95
C CYS A 34 -0.30 11.43 9.69
N ILE A 35 1.00 11.75 9.68
CA ILE A 35 1.49 13.10 9.35
C ILE A 35 1.06 13.49 7.93
N TYR A 36 1.17 12.55 7.00
CA TYR A 36 0.75 12.73 5.62
C TYR A 36 -0.76 12.99 5.51
N ASP A 37 -1.59 12.30 6.30
CA ASP A 37 -3.03 12.53 6.32
C ASP A 37 -3.39 13.93 6.83
N VAL A 38 -2.71 14.38 7.89
CA VAL A 38 -2.84 15.76 8.39
C VAL A 38 -2.44 16.76 7.29
N PHE A 39 -1.34 16.51 6.59
CA PHE A 39 -0.90 17.36 5.48
C PHE A 39 -1.94 17.44 4.36
N VAL A 40 -2.47 16.30 3.90
CA VAL A 40 -3.50 16.24 2.86
C VAL A 40 -4.78 16.96 3.32
N SER A 41 -5.19 16.77 4.58
CA SER A 41 -6.36 17.44 5.15
C SER A 41 -6.22 18.96 5.21
N ILE A 42 -5.01 19.50 5.40
CA ILE A 42 -4.76 20.94 5.47
C ILE A 42 -4.64 21.54 4.06
N THR A 43 -3.95 20.85 3.16
CA THR A 43 -3.56 21.39 1.86
C THR A 43 -4.51 21.04 0.72
N GLY A 44 -5.40 20.05 0.92
CA GLY A 44 -6.21 19.46 -0.14
C GLY A 44 -5.38 18.77 -1.24
N SER A 45 -4.07 18.62 -1.03
CA SER A 45 -3.12 18.16 -2.05
C SER A 45 -2.55 16.79 -1.66
N ASP A 46 -2.98 15.75 -2.37
CA ASP A 46 -2.39 14.41 -2.29
C ASP A 46 -1.40 14.19 -3.44
N ILE A 47 -0.30 13.50 -3.14
CA ILE A 47 0.87 13.29 -4.00
C ILE A 47 0.49 12.46 -5.23
N LEU A 48 -0.48 11.57 -5.08
CA LEU A 48 -0.99 10.72 -6.16
C LEU A 48 -2.34 11.18 -6.70
N LEU A 49 -2.76 12.43 -6.48
CA LEU A 49 -3.91 12.94 -7.23
C LEU A 49 -3.59 12.96 -8.73
N PRO A 50 -4.53 12.55 -9.61
CA PRO A 50 -5.93 12.19 -9.31
C PRO A 50 -6.16 10.69 -8.96
N ASP A 51 -5.14 9.84 -9.08
CA ASP A 51 -5.24 8.38 -8.94
C ASP A 51 -5.77 7.94 -7.57
N SER A 52 -5.30 8.55 -6.48
CA SER A 52 -5.73 8.18 -5.12
C SER A 52 -7.24 8.38 -4.90
N ALA A 53 -7.77 9.53 -5.34
CA ALA A 53 -9.19 9.85 -5.30
C ALA A 53 -10.01 8.89 -6.19
N PHE A 54 -9.49 8.55 -7.37
CA PHE A 54 -10.12 7.59 -8.27
C PHE A 54 -10.26 6.20 -7.63
N TYR A 55 -9.19 5.69 -7.01
CA TYR A 55 -9.20 4.40 -6.34
C TYR A 55 -10.11 4.37 -5.10
N ALA A 56 -10.08 5.43 -4.28
CA ALA A 56 -10.97 5.55 -3.13
C ALA A 56 -12.44 5.58 -3.56
N THR A 57 -12.76 6.33 -4.62
CA THR A 57 -14.12 6.48 -5.12
C THR A 57 -14.67 5.16 -5.67
N ILE A 58 -13.89 4.44 -6.49
CA ILE A 58 -14.31 3.13 -7.01
C ILE A 58 -14.46 2.11 -5.89
N GLY A 59 -13.51 2.07 -4.96
CA GLY A 59 -13.58 1.16 -3.82
C GLY A 59 -14.83 1.40 -2.96
N ARG A 60 -15.18 2.67 -2.74
CA ARG A 60 -16.41 3.08 -2.02
C ARG A 60 -17.68 2.72 -2.79
N TYR A 61 -17.68 2.93 -4.10
CA TYR A 61 -18.77 2.52 -4.96
C TYR A 61 -19.00 1.02 -4.85
N MET A 62 -17.96 0.20 -5.05
CA MET A 62 -18.04 -1.26 -4.97
C MET A 62 -18.43 -1.74 -3.57
N SER A 63 -17.95 -1.10 -2.50
CA SER A 63 -18.28 -1.52 -1.13
C SER A 63 -19.77 -1.41 -0.83
N LEU A 64 -20.48 -0.44 -1.42
CA LEU A 64 -21.92 -0.28 -1.21
C LEU A 64 -22.71 -1.42 -1.85
N PHE A 65 -22.36 -1.82 -3.08
CA PHE A 65 -22.98 -2.99 -3.72
C PHE A 65 -22.66 -4.29 -2.98
N LEU A 66 -21.43 -4.46 -2.50
CA LEU A 66 -21.06 -5.60 -1.65
C LEU A 66 -21.82 -5.62 -0.32
N SER A 67 -22.26 -4.45 0.17
CA SER A 67 -23.08 -4.32 1.38
C SER A 67 -24.58 -4.50 1.10
N GLY A 68 -24.98 -4.80 -0.14
CA GLY A 68 -26.36 -5.06 -0.53
C GLY A 68 -27.18 -3.85 -0.95
N TYR A 69 -26.57 -2.67 -1.09
CA TYR A 69 -27.26 -1.50 -1.64
C TYR A 69 -27.43 -1.63 -3.16
N ASP A 70 -28.57 -1.19 -3.67
CA ASP A 70 -28.76 -0.99 -5.11
C ASP A 70 -28.41 0.45 -5.52
N LYS A 71 -28.30 0.70 -6.83
CA LYS A 71 -27.95 2.04 -7.35
C LYS A 71 -28.99 3.14 -7.05
N TYR A 72 -30.20 2.76 -6.64
CA TYR A 72 -31.32 3.66 -6.38
C TYR A 72 -31.55 3.93 -4.88
N SER A 73 -30.93 3.15 -4.00
CA SER A 73 -31.12 3.15 -2.54
C SER A 73 -29.86 3.56 -1.76
N ILE A 74 -28.89 4.18 -2.43
CA ILE A 74 -27.66 4.65 -1.78
C ILE A 74 -28.00 5.80 -0.82
N PRO A 75 -27.68 5.66 0.48
CA PRO A 75 -28.02 6.70 1.43
C PRO A 75 -27.10 7.91 1.26
N VAL A 76 -27.62 9.11 1.49
CA VAL A 76 -26.89 10.39 1.26
C VAL A 76 -25.59 10.46 2.06
N HIS A 77 -25.55 9.91 3.27
CA HIS A 77 -24.34 9.88 4.10
C HIS A 77 -23.24 8.97 3.52
N ALA A 78 -23.59 8.04 2.63
CA ALA A 78 -22.65 7.18 1.94
C ALA A 78 -22.02 7.84 0.71
N LEU A 79 -22.44 9.03 0.30
CA LEU A 79 -21.81 9.77 -0.79
C LEU A 79 -20.46 10.39 -0.37
N PRO A 80 -19.48 10.49 -1.28
CA PRO A 80 -18.26 11.26 -1.03
C PRO A 80 -18.58 12.71 -0.67
N LYS A 81 -17.78 13.26 0.26
CA LYS A 81 -17.91 14.65 0.71
C LYS A 81 -17.19 15.61 -0.24
N GLU A 82 -16.05 15.19 -0.77
CA GLU A 82 -15.26 15.96 -1.72
C GLU A 82 -16.01 16.14 -3.05
N PRO A 83 -16.12 17.36 -3.61
CA PRO A 83 -16.88 17.61 -4.84
C PRO A 83 -16.39 16.80 -6.04
N THR A 84 -15.07 16.65 -6.18
CA THR A 84 -14.43 15.92 -7.28
C THR A 84 -14.70 14.42 -7.19
N GLU A 85 -14.53 13.83 -6.00
CA GLU A 85 -14.88 12.43 -5.73
C GLU A 85 -16.37 12.18 -5.92
N ARG A 86 -17.22 13.12 -5.48
CA ARG A 86 -18.67 13.01 -5.60
C ARG A 86 -19.10 13.07 -7.06
N ALA A 87 -18.52 13.95 -7.87
CA ALA A 87 -18.81 14.02 -9.30
C ALA A 87 -18.44 12.70 -10.00
N LEU A 88 -17.26 12.15 -9.71
CA LEU A 88 -16.83 10.85 -10.22
C LEU A 88 -17.77 9.72 -9.76
N PHE A 89 -18.16 9.72 -8.50
CA PHE A 89 -19.08 8.72 -7.94
C PHE A 89 -20.46 8.75 -8.61
N LEU A 90 -20.99 9.94 -8.87
CA LEU A 90 -22.26 10.12 -9.57
C LEU A 90 -22.16 9.70 -11.04
N ASP A 91 -21.02 9.95 -11.70
CA ASP A 91 -20.74 9.44 -13.05
C ASP A 91 -20.66 7.90 -13.09
N LEU A 92 -20.15 7.27 -12.03
CA LEU A 92 -20.16 5.80 -11.89
C LEU A 92 -21.58 5.24 -11.69
N LEU A 93 -22.47 5.99 -11.07
CA LEU A 93 -23.87 5.57 -10.87
C LEU A 93 -24.72 5.72 -12.13
N SER A 94 -24.41 6.70 -12.98
CA SER A 94 -25.15 6.96 -14.21
C SER A 94 -24.81 5.98 -15.33
N LYS A 95 -23.58 5.45 -15.35
CA LYS A 95 -23.12 4.45 -16.31
C LYS A 95 -23.59 3.05 -15.93
N ASP A 96 -24.05 2.26 -16.91
CA ASP A 96 -24.32 0.85 -16.66
C ASP A 96 -23.02 0.12 -16.31
N ASN A 97 -23.00 -0.50 -15.12
CA ASN A 97 -21.81 -1.04 -14.44
C ASN A 97 -20.93 -1.92 -15.34
N LYS A 98 -21.51 -2.60 -16.33
CA LYS A 98 -20.79 -3.51 -17.23
C LYS A 98 -19.80 -2.79 -18.13
N GLU A 99 -20.12 -1.61 -18.66
CA GLU A 99 -19.25 -0.91 -19.61
C GLU A 99 -18.06 -0.24 -18.91
N PHE A 100 -18.26 0.29 -17.70
CA PHE A 100 -17.21 0.95 -16.95
C PHE A 100 -16.12 -0.03 -16.49
N PHE A 101 -16.49 -1.19 -15.93
CA PHE A 101 -15.50 -2.18 -15.49
C PHE A 101 -14.85 -2.93 -16.66
N GLN A 102 -15.55 -3.15 -17.77
CA GLN A 102 -14.96 -3.77 -18.97
C GLN A 102 -13.91 -2.89 -19.65
N SER A 103 -14.11 -1.56 -19.66
CA SER A 103 -13.19 -0.61 -20.30
C SER A 103 -11.93 -0.31 -19.46
N LYS A 104 -11.97 -0.56 -18.14
CA LYS A 104 -10.83 -0.32 -17.22
C LYS A 104 -10.48 -1.56 -16.39
N ASN A 105 -10.14 -2.67 -17.07
CA ASN A 105 -9.69 -3.92 -16.42
C ASN A 105 -8.39 -3.79 -15.59
N GLU A 106 -7.66 -2.68 -15.71
CA GLU A 106 -6.41 -2.51 -14.97
C GLU A 106 -6.66 -2.25 -13.48
N GLY A 107 -6.23 -3.18 -12.62
CA GLY A 107 -6.26 -2.98 -11.17
C GLY A 107 -7.56 -3.42 -10.47
N ILE A 108 -8.40 -4.22 -11.14
CA ILE A 108 -9.64 -4.79 -10.58
C ILE A 108 -9.42 -5.40 -9.17
N ILE A 109 -8.32 -6.12 -8.98
CA ILE A 109 -8.00 -6.78 -7.69
C ILE A 109 -7.81 -5.73 -6.60
N PHE A 110 -7.14 -4.61 -6.90
CA PHE A 110 -6.95 -3.54 -5.93
C PHE A 110 -8.29 -2.91 -5.54
N TYR A 111 -9.22 -2.72 -6.50
CA TYR A 111 -10.55 -2.18 -6.20
C TYR A 111 -11.34 -3.11 -5.28
N TYR A 112 -11.28 -4.42 -5.51
CA TYR A 112 -11.88 -5.39 -4.60
C TYR A 112 -11.27 -5.31 -3.20
N ILE A 113 -9.94 -5.25 -3.08
CA ILE A 113 -9.27 -5.12 -1.78
C ILE A 113 -9.72 -3.85 -1.06
N VAL A 114 -9.70 -2.71 -1.73
CA VAL A 114 -10.17 -1.44 -1.15
C VAL A 114 -11.64 -1.55 -0.71
N SER A 115 -12.51 -2.12 -1.56
CA SER A 115 -13.93 -2.27 -1.24
C SER A 115 -14.16 -3.18 -0.03
N ILE A 116 -13.41 -4.27 0.11
CA ILE A 116 -13.50 -5.19 1.25
C ILE A 116 -13.05 -4.47 2.53
N LEU A 117 -11.94 -3.72 2.46
CA LEU A 117 -11.48 -2.91 3.60
C LEU A 117 -12.53 -1.88 4.02
N TYR A 118 -13.22 -1.26 3.05
CA TYR A 118 -14.29 -0.31 3.34
C TYR A 118 -15.57 -0.95 3.89
N VAL A 119 -15.90 -2.18 3.48
CA VAL A 119 -17.00 -2.94 4.10
C VAL A 119 -16.69 -3.24 5.58
N ILE A 120 -15.45 -3.62 5.89
CA ILE A 120 -15.06 -4.05 7.24
C ILE A 120 -14.86 -2.85 8.19
N PHE A 121 -14.18 -1.79 7.72
CA PHE A 121 -13.72 -0.67 8.57
C PHE A 121 -14.41 0.66 8.27
N GLY A 122 -15.30 0.70 7.29
CA GLY A 122 -15.88 1.94 6.75
C GLY A 122 -14.96 2.65 5.75
N PRO A 123 -15.47 3.68 5.05
CA PRO A 123 -14.75 4.42 4.02
C PRO A 123 -13.66 5.30 4.64
N SER A 124 -12.48 4.72 4.83
CA SER A 124 -11.36 5.35 5.53
C SER A 124 -10.05 5.17 4.77
N VAL A 125 -9.50 6.29 4.26
CA VAL A 125 -8.25 6.32 3.50
C VAL A 125 -7.07 5.79 4.31
N ILE A 126 -7.01 6.08 5.61
CA ILE A 126 -5.94 5.62 6.49
C ILE A 126 -5.90 4.08 6.58
N VAL A 127 -7.04 3.40 6.53
CA VAL A 127 -7.10 1.92 6.55
C VAL A 127 -6.38 1.33 5.34
N ILE A 128 -6.56 1.91 4.16
CA ILE A 128 -5.89 1.46 2.93
C ILE A 128 -4.39 1.72 3.03
N ARG A 129 -3.98 2.87 3.59
CA ARG A 129 -2.57 3.20 3.79
C ARG A 129 -1.90 2.21 4.76
N ILE A 130 -2.56 1.87 5.87
CA ILE A 130 -2.07 0.85 6.81
C ILE A 130 -1.88 -0.49 6.08
N PHE A 131 -2.86 -0.91 5.29
CA PHE A 131 -2.74 -2.12 4.47
C PHE A 131 -1.55 -2.06 3.52
N ASN A 132 -1.39 -0.95 2.78
CA ASN A 132 -0.29 -0.71 1.85
C ASN A 132 1.09 -0.73 2.55
N ILE A 133 1.19 -0.16 3.75
CA ILE A 133 2.40 -0.21 4.59
C ILE A 133 2.73 -1.66 4.95
N CYS A 134 1.75 -2.43 5.44
CA CYS A 134 1.94 -3.83 5.81
C CYS A 134 2.42 -4.66 4.61
N ILE A 135 1.78 -4.49 3.45
CA ILE A 135 2.15 -5.19 2.22
C ILE A 135 3.55 -4.79 1.74
N SER A 136 3.91 -3.51 1.77
CA SER A 136 5.25 -3.04 1.37
C SER A 136 6.34 -3.61 2.29
N VAL A 137 6.14 -3.58 3.62
CA VAL A 137 7.10 -4.16 4.57
C VAL A 137 7.21 -5.68 4.38
N LEU A 138 6.09 -6.38 4.18
CA LEU A 138 6.07 -7.80 3.88
C LEU A 138 6.81 -8.13 2.58
N SER A 139 6.62 -7.31 1.54
CA SER A 139 7.33 -7.43 0.25
C SER A 139 8.84 -7.40 0.45
N THR A 140 9.35 -6.40 1.19
CA THR A 140 10.79 -6.31 1.48
C THR A 140 11.28 -7.48 2.33
N TYR A 141 10.44 -7.98 3.25
CA TYR A 141 10.77 -9.16 4.05
C TYR A 141 10.88 -10.44 3.21
N LEU A 142 10.03 -10.62 2.19
CA LEU A 142 10.13 -11.76 1.28
C LEU A 142 11.47 -11.76 0.53
N ILE A 143 11.89 -10.61 0.02
CA ILE A 143 13.19 -10.50 -0.64
C ILE A 143 14.33 -10.68 0.36
N TYR A 144 14.22 -10.15 1.58
CA TYR A 144 15.20 -10.45 2.64
C TYR A 144 15.41 -11.96 2.80
N LYS A 145 14.33 -12.76 2.83
CA LYS A 145 14.43 -14.22 2.92
C LYS A 145 15.08 -14.87 1.70
N ILE A 146 14.81 -14.37 0.50
CA ILE A 146 15.48 -14.85 -0.71
C ILE A 146 16.98 -14.51 -0.64
N THR A 147 17.32 -13.28 -0.24
CA THR A 147 18.71 -12.82 -0.17
C THR A 147 19.51 -13.56 0.89
N ASP A 148 18.92 -13.81 2.07
CA ASP A 148 19.54 -14.55 3.18
C ASP A 148 19.99 -15.94 2.72
N LYS A 149 19.11 -16.62 1.99
CA LYS A 149 19.37 -17.95 1.47
C LYS A 149 20.45 -17.99 0.38
N ASN A 150 20.50 -17.00 -0.51
CA ASN A 150 21.37 -17.03 -1.69
C ASN A 150 22.72 -16.31 -1.49
N PHE A 151 22.77 -15.31 -0.61
CA PHE A 151 23.92 -14.42 -0.45
C PHE A 151 24.38 -14.28 1.02
N GLY A 152 23.70 -14.93 1.96
CA GLY A 152 24.01 -14.93 3.39
C GLY A 152 23.36 -13.79 4.18
N GLU A 153 23.41 -13.94 5.50
CA GLU A 153 22.68 -13.10 6.47
C GLU A 153 23.06 -11.61 6.40
N LEU A 154 24.35 -11.32 6.22
CA LEU A 154 24.84 -9.95 6.17
C LEU A 154 24.27 -9.18 4.97
N ALA A 155 24.35 -9.78 3.77
CA ALA A 155 23.82 -9.20 2.55
C ALA A 155 22.30 -9.00 2.65
N ALA A 156 21.60 -9.96 3.25
CA ALA A 156 20.17 -9.88 3.48
C ALA A 156 19.80 -8.74 4.43
N LYS A 157 20.48 -8.59 5.57
CA LYS A 157 20.25 -7.50 6.53
C LYS A 157 20.50 -6.13 5.89
N MET A 158 21.55 -6.00 5.09
CA MET A 158 21.80 -4.77 4.33
C MET A 158 20.67 -4.49 3.35
N PHE A 159 20.22 -5.48 2.58
CA PHE A 159 19.09 -5.34 1.68
C PHE A 159 17.81 -4.93 2.42
N LEU A 160 17.51 -5.56 3.55
CA LEU A 160 16.33 -5.25 4.36
C LEU A 160 16.34 -3.78 4.79
N VAL A 161 17.45 -3.29 5.33
CA VAL A 161 17.57 -1.89 5.77
C VAL A 161 17.44 -0.94 4.59
N VAL A 162 18.17 -1.17 3.50
CA VAL A 162 18.10 -0.31 2.31
C VAL A 162 16.71 -0.32 1.67
N GLY A 163 16.11 -1.50 1.52
CA GLY A 163 14.79 -1.66 0.93
C GLY A 163 13.67 -1.04 1.77
N LEU A 164 13.79 -1.06 3.11
CA LEU A 164 12.82 -0.42 3.99
C LEU A 164 12.95 1.11 4.00
N LEU A 165 14.15 1.64 3.74
CA LEU A 165 14.44 3.08 3.68
C LEU A 165 14.33 3.67 2.28
N LEU A 166 14.11 2.84 1.26
CA LEU A 166 14.02 3.29 -0.13
C LEU A 166 12.88 4.32 -0.28
N PRO A 167 13.14 5.56 -0.72
CA PRO A 167 12.14 6.64 -0.71
C PRO A 167 10.89 6.28 -1.50
N SER A 168 11.03 5.62 -2.65
CA SER A 168 9.88 5.19 -3.45
C SER A 168 9.01 4.18 -2.69
N GLN A 169 9.60 3.19 -2.01
CA GLN A 169 8.83 2.25 -1.19
C GLN A 169 8.08 2.96 -0.07
N VAL A 170 8.71 3.93 0.59
CA VAL A 170 8.05 4.71 1.65
C VAL A 170 6.90 5.53 1.09
N ILE A 171 7.13 6.34 0.06
CA ILE A 171 6.13 7.25 -0.53
C ILE A 171 4.97 6.46 -1.13
N TYR A 172 5.23 5.42 -1.91
CA TYR A 172 4.15 4.61 -2.45
C TYR A 172 3.39 3.94 -1.31
N SER A 173 4.05 3.39 -0.28
CA SER A 173 3.38 2.70 0.84
C SER A 173 2.37 3.55 1.62
N ILE A 174 2.58 4.86 1.72
CA ILE A 174 1.69 5.79 2.44
C ILE A 174 0.60 6.40 1.54
N THR A 175 0.60 6.10 0.24
CA THR A 175 -0.38 6.62 -0.73
C THR A 175 -1.32 5.52 -1.17
N LEU A 176 -2.46 5.88 -1.78
CA LEU A 176 -3.36 4.92 -2.42
C LEU A 176 -2.80 4.55 -3.78
N SER A 177 -1.89 3.58 -3.84
CA SER A 177 -1.38 3.03 -5.09
C SER A 177 -1.58 1.53 -5.19
N ARG A 178 -2.02 1.10 -6.38
CA ARG A 178 -2.08 -0.32 -6.78
C ARG A 178 -0.70 -0.93 -7.01
N ASP A 179 0.34 -0.12 -7.17
CA ASP A 179 1.67 -0.60 -7.56
C ASP A 179 2.35 -1.38 -6.44
N ILE A 180 2.04 -1.08 -5.17
CA ILE A 180 2.54 -1.87 -4.04
C ILE A 180 2.08 -3.31 -4.14
N LEU A 181 0.82 -3.54 -4.52
CA LEU A 181 0.30 -4.90 -4.71
C LEU A 181 0.97 -5.60 -5.89
N ARG A 182 1.30 -4.87 -6.96
CA ARG A 182 2.03 -5.43 -8.10
C ARG A 182 3.44 -5.85 -7.68
N VAL A 183 4.15 -4.99 -6.94
CA VAL A 183 5.48 -5.30 -6.40
C VAL A 183 5.41 -6.49 -5.45
N PHE A 184 4.42 -6.51 -4.56
CA PHE A 184 4.19 -7.65 -3.66
C PHE A 184 3.94 -8.94 -4.44
N ALA A 185 3.09 -8.92 -5.45
CA ALA A 185 2.80 -10.10 -6.26
C ALA A 185 4.06 -10.63 -6.97
N VAL A 186 4.88 -9.74 -7.53
CA VAL A 186 6.17 -10.11 -8.15
C VAL A 186 7.10 -10.74 -7.11
N TYR A 187 7.25 -10.13 -5.93
CA TYR A 187 8.13 -10.65 -4.89
C TYR A 187 7.63 -11.96 -4.28
N LEU A 188 6.32 -12.13 -4.19
CA LEU A 188 5.69 -13.38 -3.78
C LEU A 188 5.99 -14.49 -4.78
N ILE A 189 5.87 -14.23 -6.09
CA ILE A 189 6.23 -15.19 -7.15
C ILE A 189 7.72 -15.56 -7.03
N LEU A 190 8.61 -14.57 -6.91
CA LEU A 190 10.05 -14.83 -6.72
C LEU A 190 10.32 -15.65 -5.47
N TRP A 191 9.63 -15.37 -4.37
CA TRP A 191 9.79 -16.13 -3.13
C TRP A 191 9.29 -17.57 -3.27
N VAL A 192 8.18 -17.80 -3.98
CA VAL A 192 7.71 -19.16 -4.28
C VAL A 192 8.71 -19.93 -5.13
N LEU A 193 9.32 -19.28 -6.13
CA LEU A 193 10.28 -19.92 -7.05
C LEU A 193 11.65 -20.18 -6.41
N TYR A 194 12.20 -19.21 -5.70
CA TYR A 194 13.59 -19.24 -5.20
C TYR A 194 13.69 -19.42 -3.68
N GLY A 195 12.65 -19.05 -2.94
CA GLY A 195 12.63 -19.10 -1.48
C GLY A 195 12.24 -20.47 -0.90
N ARG A 196 11.46 -21.30 -1.60
CA ARG A 196 10.87 -22.56 -1.09
C ARG A 196 11.75 -23.83 -1.13
N LYS A 197 13.07 -23.71 -0.98
CA LYS A 197 13.95 -24.89 -0.78
C LYS A 197 14.76 -24.77 0.49
#